data_AF-A0A137QVM8-F1
#
_entry.id   AF-A0A137QVM8-F1
#
_cell.length_a   1.000
_cell.length_b   1.000
_cell.length_c   1.000
_cell.angle_alpha   90.00
_cell.angle_beta   90.00
_cell.angle_gamma   90.00
#
_symmetry.space_group_name_H-M   'P 1'
#
loop_
_entity.id
_entity.type
_entity.pdbx_description
1 polymer ?
#
loop_
_entity_poly.entity_id
_entity_poly.type
_entity_poly.pdbx_seq_one_letter_code
_entity_poly.pdbx_strand_id
1 'polypeptide(L)'
;MGKKKLKQNITGLWNQPQKATEFEKAIRDTGHECIFIPNFHCKLNPIEIWVKYWYRQVPKVNLEWAKTAAINAFDACPVDVICQFINWSWHFMSTYHVGLTEKPAAWAVHKQKGHCAVS
;
A
#
# COMPACT_ATOMS: atom_id res chain seq x y z
N MET A 1 -18.59 -42.88 6.32
CA MET A 1 -18.65 -41.69 7.19
C MET A 1 -17.67 -40.64 6.69
N GLY A 2 -18.12 -39.69 5.88
CA GLY A 2 -17.26 -38.64 5.31
C GLY A 2 -16.98 -37.54 6.33
N LYS A 3 -15.70 -37.28 6.62
CA LYS A 3 -15.28 -36.15 7.46
C LYS A 3 -15.61 -34.85 6.71
N LYS A 4 -16.69 -34.17 7.11
CA LYS A 4 -16.96 -32.79 6.68
C LYS A 4 -15.83 -31.91 7.21
N LYS A 5 -14.92 -31.47 6.34
CA LYS A 5 -13.98 -30.39 6.67
C LYS A 5 -14.81 -29.16 7.02
N LEU A 6 -14.81 -28.76 8.29
CA LEU A 6 -15.28 -27.45 8.70
C LEU A 6 -14.50 -26.41 7.89
N LYS A 7 -15.17 -25.72 6.97
CA LYS A 7 -14.64 -24.51 6.37
C LYS A 7 -14.55 -23.49 7.51
N GLN A 8 -13.34 -23.28 8.02
CA GLN A 8 -13.10 -22.18 8.96
C GLN A 8 -13.50 -20.88 8.27
N ASN A 9 -14.44 -20.17 8.89
CA ASN A 9 -15.02 -18.95 8.36
C ASN A 9 -13.97 -17.83 8.49
N ILE A 10 -13.40 -17.40 7.38
CA ILE A 10 -12.24 -16.47 7.31
C ILE A 10 -12.66 -15.05 7.73
N THR A 11 -13.97 -14.79 7.79
CA THR A 11 -14.58 -13.51 8.19
C THR A 11 -14.14 -13.05 9.60
N GLY A 12 -13.69 -13.98 10.46
CA GLY A 12 -13.17 -13.66 11.80
C GLY A 12 -11.70 -13.20 11.84
N LEU A 13 -10.94 -13.30 10.74
CA LEU A 13 -9.51 -12.92 10.70
C LEU A 13 -9.27 -11.43 10.39
N TRP A 14 -10.21 -10.77 9.72
CA TRP A 14 -10.04 -9.38 9.27
C TRP A 14 -10.61 -8.33 10.26
N ASN A 15 -11.38 -8.77 11.25
CA ASN A 15 -12.00 -7.93 12.28
C ASN A 15 -11.38 -8.12 13.68
N GLN A 16 -10.20 -8.74 13.78
CA GLN A 16 -9.48 -8.73 15.06
C GLN A 16 -8.81 -7.36 15.22
N PRO A 17 -8.94 -6.68 16.36
CA PRO A 17 -8.16 -5.49 16.62
C PRO A 17 -6.69 -5.87 16.54
N GLN A 18 -6.02 -5.50 15.44
CA GLN A 18 -4.58 -5.68 15.32
C GLN A 18 -3.97 -4.89 16.47
N LYS A 19 -3.25 -5.58 17.36
CA LYS A 19 -2.56 -4.93 18.47
C LYS A 19 -1.63 -3.86 17.88
N ALA A 20 -1.89 -2.58 18.21
CA ALA A 20 -1.10 -1.46 17.69
C ALA A 20 0.39 -1.75 17.92
N THR A 21 1.14 -1.74 16.82
CA THR A 21 2.55 -2.08 16.86
C THR A 21 3.31 -1.03 17.67
N GLU A 22 4.43 -1.39 18.31
CA GLU A 22 5.27 -0.42 19.03
C GLU A 22 5.71 0.73 18.11
N PHE A 23 5.87 0.46 16.82
CA PHE A 23 6.15 1.46 15.79
C PHE A 23 4.99 2.43 15.56
N GLU A 24 3.76 1.93 15.47
CA GLU A 24 2.56 2.76 15.32
C GLU A 24 2.35 3.67 16.54
N LYS A 25 2.63 3.17 17.74
CA LYS A 25 2.59 3.97 18.97
C LYS A 25 3.63 5.10 18.92
N ALA A 26 4.89 4.77 18.59
CA ALA A 26 5.95 5.78 18.48
C ALA A 26 5.61 6.89 17.48
N ILE A 27 5.00 6.55 16.33
CA ILE A 27 4.53 7.53 15.35
C ILE A 27 3.41 8.41 15.94
N ARG A 28 2.42 7.79 16.60
CA ARG A 28 1.31 8.53 17.22
C ARG A 28 1.79 9.43 18.36
N ASP A 29 2.79 9.01 19.13
CA ASP A 29 3.39 9.79 20.22
C ASP A 29 4.09 11.06 19.69
N THR A 30 4.55 11.05 18.43
CA THR A 30 5.07 12.24 17.75
C THR A 30 3.98 13.13 17.15
N GLY A 31 2.70 12.78 17.33
CA GLY A 31 1.55 13.54 16.80
C GLY A 31 1.21 13.23 15.34
N HIS A 32 1.74 12.14 14.77
CA HIS A 32 1.47 11.74 13.39
C HIS A 32 0.45 10.61 13.32
N GLU A 33 -0.41 10.63 12.29
CA GLU A 33 -1.33 9.55 12.00
C GLU A 33 -0.69 8.50 11.08
N CYS A 34 -1.00 7.22 11.32
CA CYS A 34 -0.54 6.11 10.50
C CYS A 34 -1.66 5.66 9.56
N ILE A 35 -1.45 5.81 8.26
CA ILE A 35 -2.37 5.32 7.22
C ILE A 35 -1.89 3.93 6.80
N PHE A 36 -2.72 2.91 7.02
CA PHE A 36 -2.46 1.57 6.55
C PHE A 36 -2.86 1.41 5.09
N ILE A 37 -1.88 1.25 4.21
CA ILE A 37 -2.12 0.93 2.81
C ILE A 37 -2.37 -0.59 2.71
N PRO A 38 -3.47 -1.03 2.06
CA PRO A 38 -3.74 -2.44 1.87
C PRO A 38 -2.57 -3.18 1.21
N ASN A 39 -2.25 -4.36 1.74
CA ASN A 39 -1.22 -5.22 1.15
C ASN A 39 -1.53 -5.47 -0.33
N PHE A 40 -0.47 -5.46 -1.15
CA PHE A 40 -0.56 -5.65 -2.61
C PHE A 40 -1.26 -4.50 -3.36
N HIS A 41 -1.18 -3.26 -2.89
CA HIS A 41 -1.66 -2.11 -3.64
C HIS A 41 -0.57 -1.04 -3.76
N CYS A 42 0.54 -1.36 -4.43
CA CYS A 42 1.62 -0.39 -4.68
C CYS A 42 1.16 0.84 -5.45
N LYS A 43 0.05 0.74 -6.21
CA LYS A 43 -0.63 1.87 -6.85
C LYS A 43 -1.21 2.86 -5.83
N LEU A 44 -1.42 2.42 -4.60
CA LEU A 44 -1.82 3.23 -3.46
C LEU A 44 -0.62 3.66 -2.61
N ASN A 45 0.59 3.71 -3.16
CA ASN A 45 1.73 4.38 -2.55
C ASN A 45 2.15 5.58 -3.44
N PRO A 46 2.13 6.83 -2.93
CA PRO A 46 2.42 8.00 -3.77
C PRO A 46 3.88 8.01 -4.27
N ILE A 47 4.78 7.42 -3.48
CA ILE A 47 6.20 7.28 -3.82
C ILE A 47 6.38 6.40 -5.06
N GLU A 48 5.57 5.35 -5.20
CA GLU A 48 5.65 4.43 -6.34
C GLU A 48 5.15 5.05 -7.65
N ILE A 49 4.20 6.00 -7.58
CA ILE A 49 3.63 6.65 -8.76
C ILE A 49 4.54 7.74 -9.30
N TRP A 50 4.94 8.70 -8.44
CA TRP A 50 5.64 9.90 -8.90
C TRP A 50 7.15 9.80 -8.70
N VAL A 51 7.56 9.68 -7.44
CA VAL A 51 8.97 9.78 -7.04
C VAL A 51 9.79 8.71 -7.74
N LYS A 52 9.31 7.47 -7.75
CA LYS A 52 10.00 6.36 -8.40
C LYS A 52 10.08 6.52 -9.92
N TYR A 53 9.06 7.09 -10.55
CA TYR A 53 9.07 7.39 -11.98
C TYR A 53 10.16 8.41 -12.31
N TRP A 54 10.14 9.56 -11.65
CA TRP A 54 11.15 10.62 -11.85
C TRP A 54 12.55 10.17 -11.50
N TYR A 55 12.69 9.47 -10.37
CA TYR A 55 13.96 8.90 -9.96
C TYR A 55 14.54 8.03 -11.06
N ARG A 56 13.76 7.17 -11.74
CA ARG A 56 14.23 6.30 -12.83
C ARG A 56 14.74 7.05 -14.05
N GLN A 57 14.19 8.23 -14.35
CA GLN A 57 14.58 9.04 -15.52
C GLN A 57 15.97 9.68 -15.38
N VAL A 58 16.45 9.84 -14.15
CA VAL A 58 17.75 10.48 -13.89
C VAL A 58 18.86 9.42 -13.87
N PRO A 59 19.98 9.57 -14.59
CA PRO A 59 21.14 8.70 -14.43
C PRO A 59 21.82 8.94 -13.07
N LYS A 60 22.26 7.87 -12.39
CA LYS A 60 22.93 7.95 -11.09
C LYS A 60 24.32 7.34 -11.20
N VAL A 61 25.34 8.13 -10.91
CA VAL A 61 26.74 7.72 -11.01
C VAL A 61 27.26 7.15 -9.70
N ASN A 62 26.78 7.67 -8.57
CA ASN A 62 27.16 7.23 -7.23
C ASN A 62 25.98 7.35 -6.24
N LEU A 63 26.20 6.92 -4.99
CA LEU A 63 25.17 6.91 -3.95
C LEU A 63 24.68 8.32 -3.58
N GLU A 64 25.57 9.31 -3.51
CA GLU A 64 25.18 10.69 -3.19
C GLU A 64 24.28 11.28 -4.28
N TRP A 65 24.61 11.04 -5.55
CA TRP A 65 23.75 11.39 -6.68
C TRP A 65 22.39 10.68 -6.61
N ALA A 66 22.35 9.43 -6.19
CA ALA A 66 21.11 8.71 -5.97
C ALA A 66 20.26 9.34 -4.86
N LYS A 67 20.86 9.72 -3.72
CA LYS A 67 20.14 10.41 -2.64
C LYS A 67 19.57 11.75 -3.12
N THR A 68 20.39 12.56 -3.78
CA THR A 68 19.96 13.85 -4.32
C THR A 68 18.86 13.69 -5.36
N ALA A 69 18.96 12.70 -6.25
CA ALA A 69 17.92 12.43 -7.23
C ALA A 69 16.58 12.02 -6.57
N ALA A 70 16.62 11.30 -5.46
CA ALA A 70 15.41 10.94 -4.72
C ALA A 70 14.77 12.19 -4.08
N ILE A 71 15.56 13.04 -3.41
CA ILE A 71 15.09 14.29 -2.80
C ILE A 71 14.48 15.20 -3.86
N ASN A 72 15.20 15.42 -4.97
CA ASN A 72 14.70 16.26 -6.06
C ASN A 72 13.39 15.72 -6.66
N ALA A 73 13.23 14.40 -6.74
CA ALA A 73 11.99 13.78 -7.23
C ALA A 73 10.81 13.96 -6.24
N PHE A 74 11.09 14.02 -4.94
CA PHE A 74 10.09 14.37 -3.92
C PHE A 74 9.71 15.85 -4.00
N ASP A 75 10.70 16.75 -4.05
CA ASP A 75 10.47 18.19 -4.08
C ASP A 75 9.77 18.65 -5.37
N ALA A 76 10.03 17.95 -6.48
CA ALA A 76 9.36 18.20 -7.74
C ALA A 76 7.94 17.61 -7.82
N CYS A 77 7.43 16.95 -6.78
CA CYS A 77 6.10 16.35 -6.78
C CYS A 77 5.00 17.42 -6.73
N PRO A 78 4.16 17.54 -7.78
CA PRO A 78 3.07 18.49 -7.79
C PRO A 78 2.04 18.16 -6.71
N VAL A 79 1.51 19.19 -6.06
CA VAL A 79 0.53 19.04 -4.97
C VAL A 79 -0.75 18.35 -5.47
N ASP A 80 -1.15 18.60 -6.71
CA ASP A 80 -2.29 17.95 -7.36
C ASP A 80 -2.13 16.43 -7.47
N VAL A 81 -0.91 15.93 -7.71
CA VAL A 81 -0.61 14.48 -7.72
C VAL A 81 -0.79 13.90 -6.32
N ILE A 82 -0.35 14.61 -5.27
CA ILE A 82 -0.53 14.20 -3.87
C ILE A 82 -2.02 14.17 -3.52
N CYS A 83 -2.78 15.20 -3.90
CA CYS A 83 -4.22 15.26 -3.65
C CYS A 83 -4.98 14.14 -4.40
N GLN A 84 -4.67 13.93 -5.68
CA GLN A 84 -5.27 12.85 -6.47
C GLN A 84 -5.00 11.49 -5.84
N PHE A 85 -3.79 11.29 -5.34
CA PHE A 85 -3.40 10.09 -4.62
C PHE A 85 -4.23 9.86 -3.34
N ILE A 86 -4.35 10.89 -2.49
CA ILE A 86 -5.12 10.80 -1.23
C ILE A 86 -6.58 10.47 -1.55
N ASN A 87 -7.15 11.14 -2.54
CA ASN A 87 -8.53 10.88 -2.98
C ASN A 87 -8.70 9.46 -3.51
N TRP A 88 -7.75 8.94 -4.28
CA TRP A 88 -7.82 7.57 -4.80
C TRP A 88 -7.72 6.54 -3.69
N SER A 89 -6.81 6.76 -2.73
CA SER A 89 -6.66 5.90 -1.55
C SER A 89 -7.91 5.91 -0.69
N TRP A 90 -8.53 7.08 -0.50
CA TRP A 90 -9.78 7.22 0.22
C TRP A 90 -10.94 6.48 -0.45
N HIS A 91 -11.11 6.66 -1.77
CA HIS A 91 -12.12 5.93 -2.53
C HIS A 91 -11.90 4.42 -2.44
N PHE A 92 -10.64 3.98 -2.54
CA PHE A 92 -10.29 2.59 -2.43
C PHE A 92 -10.64 2.03 -1.04
N MET A 93 -10.26 2.71 0.04
CA MET A 93 -10.65 2.33 1.40
C MET A 93 -12.16 2.30 1.59
N SER A 94 -12.88 3.28 1.05
CA SER A 94 -14.35 3.31 1.08
C SER A 94 -14.96 2.06 0.43
N THR A 95 -14.39 1.57 -0.69
CA THR A 95 -14.89 0.33 -1.30
C THR A 95 -14.67 -0.91 -0.44
N TYR A 96 -13.60 -0.94 0.37
CA TYR A 96 -13.38 -2.01 1.35
C TYR A 96 -14.38 -1.92 2.51
N HIS A 97 -14.64 -0.70 3.02
CA HIS A 97 -15.60 -0.47 4.09
C HIS A 97 -17.05 -0.84 3.70
N VAL A 98 -17.43 -0.61 2.44
CA VAL A 98 -18.76 -0.97 1.91
C VAL A 98 -18.90 -2.48 1.65
N GLY A 99 -17.80 -3.25 1.75
CA GLY A 99 -17.85 -4.71 1.73
C GLY A 99 -17.74 -5.31 0.33
N LEU A 100 -16.70 -4.97 -0.42
CA LEU A 100 -16.25 -5.84 -1.51
C LEU A 100 -16.00 -7.25 -0.92
N THR A 101 -16.80 -8.20 -1.39
CA THR A 101 -16.87 -9.56 -0.85
C THR A 101 -15.49 -10.24 -0.90
N GLU A 102 -15.24 -11.20 0.00
CA GLU A 102 -13.94 -11.89 0.12
C GLU A 102 -13.39 -12.44 -1.22
N LYS A 103 -14.26 -12.75 -2.19
CA LYS A 103 -13.90 -13.29 -3.51
C LYS A 103 -13.16 -12.28 -4.41
N PRO A 104 -13.69 -11.08 -4.71
CA PRO A 104 -12.95 -10.06 -5.47
C PRO A 104 -11.68 -9.59 -4.76
N ALA A 105 -11.67 -9.48 -3.43
CA ALA A 105 -10.47 -9.13 -2.66
C ALA A 105 -9.38 -10.22 -2.78
N ALA A 106 -9.75 -11.50 -2.60
CA ALA A 106 -8.83 -12.63 -2.77
C ALA A 106 -8.33 -12.75 -4.22
N TRP A 107 -9.19 -12.47 -5.21
CA TRP A 107 -8.80 -12.44 -6.62
C TRP A 107 -7.79 -11.34 -6.91
N ALA A 108 -7.98 -10.13 -6.37
CA ALA A 108 -7.02 -9.03 -6.53
C ALA A 108 -5.65 -9.37 -5.94
N VAL A 109 -5.61 -9.96 -4.73
CA VAL A 109 -4.37 -10.44 -4.09
C VAL A 109 -3.71 -11.54 -4.92
N HIS A 110 -4.48 -12.49 -5.46
CA HIS A 110 -3.95 -13.57 -6.30
C HIS A 110 -3.38 -13.04 -7.62
N LYS A 111 -4.07 -12.10 -8.27
CA LYS A 111 -3.62 -11.47 -9.52
C LYS A 111 -2.35 -10.65 -9.34
N GLN A 112 -2.20 -9.97 -8.20
CA GLN A 112 -0.98 -9.19 -7.91
C GLN A 112 0.23 -10.08 -7.62
N LYS A 113 0.05 -11.24 -6.99
CA LYS A 113 1.13 -12.22 -6.77
C LYS A 113 1.77 -12.70 -8.08
N GLY A 114 1.06 -12.62 -9.20
CA GLY A 114 1.57 -12.95 -10.53
C GLY A 114 2.58 -11.96 -11.12
N HIS A 115 2.73 -10.75 -10.57
CA HIS A 115 3.69 -9.76 -11.07
C HIS A 115 5.13 -9.95 -10.53
N CYS A 116 5.33 -10.82 -9.54
CA CYS A 116 6.65 -11.30 -9.13
C CYS A 116 7.03 -12.57 -9.91
N ALA A 117 6.80 -12.60 -11.21
CA ALA A 117 7.58 -13.43 -12.12
C ALA A 117 8.64 -12.51 -12.72
N VAL A 118 9.81 -12.48 -12.09
CA VAL A 118 11.03 -12.03 -12.78
C VAL A 118 11.27 -13.08 -13.85
N SER A 119 10.89 -12.77 -15.08
CA SER A 119 11.43 -13.43 -16.28
C SER A 119 12.89 -13.06 -16.46
#